data_AF-A0A5P1EW65-F1
#
_entry.id   AF-A0A5P1EW65-F1
#
_cell.length_a   1.000
_cell.length_b   1.000
_cell.length_c   1.000
_cell.angle_alpha   90.00
_cell.angle_beta   90.00
_cell.angle_gamma   90.00
#
_symmetry.space_group_name_H-M   'P 1'
#
loop_
_entity.id
_entity.type
_entity.pdbx_description
1 polymer ?
#
loop_
_entity_poly.entity_id
_entity_poly.type
_entity_poly.pdbx_seq_one_letter_code
_entity_poly.pdbx_strand_id
1 'polypeptide(L)'
;VLNINWFQKQPNGNDEVSLTLNISADLQSMFTWNTKQVFVFVAAEYETPQNALNQVSLWDGIIPSKEHAKFRIHTTNKYRLIDQGNNLRGKEFNLTLHWHVMPKTGKMFADKIVMTGYHLPENYR
;
A
#
# COMPACT_ATOMS: atom_id res chain seq x y z
N VAL A 1 7.23 -5.82 4.44
CA VAL A 1 6.88 -5.30 5.79
C VAL A 1 8.10 -5.40 6.67
N LEU A 2 8.44 -4.36 7.46
CA LEU A 2 9.54 -4.46 8.42
C LEU A 2 9.07 -4.90 9.80
N ASN A 3 7.93 -4.37 10.25
CA ASN A 3 7.37 -4.71 11.55
C ASN A 3 5.85 -4.53 11.56
N ILE A 4 5.18 -5.30 12.39
CA ILE A 4 3.78 -5.06 12.78
C ILE A 4 3.85 -4.40 14.15
N ASN A 5 3.49 -3.12 14.21
CA ASN A 5 3.69 -2.30 15.40
C ASN A 5 2.69 -2.70 16.49
N TRP A 6 1.43 -2.87 16.11
CA TRP A 6 0.36 -3.34 16.98
C TRP A 6 -0.78 -3.90 16.11
N PHE A 7 -1.55 -4.80 16.71
CA PHE A 7 -2.75 -5.36 16.12
C PHE A 7 -3.82 -5.45 17.19
N GLN A 8 -4.87 -4.64 17.07
CA GLN A 8 -5.84 -4.49 18.14
C GLN A 8 -7.26 -4.53 17.61
N LYS A 9 -8.19 -4.73 18.54
CA LYS A 9 -9.61 -4.61 18.30
C LYS A 9 -10.10 -3.24 18.77
N GLN A 10 -10.70 -2.48 17.86
CA GLN A 10 -11.31 -1.20 18.18
C GLN A 10 -12.56 -1.37 19.06
N PRO A 11 -12.98 -0.33 19.79
CA PRO A 11 -14.21 -0.36 20.59
C PRO A 11 -15.48 -0.66 19.79
N ASN A 12 -15.51 -0.30 18.50
CA ASN A 12 -16.61 -0.60 17.58
C ASN A 12 -16.60 -2.08 17.09
N GLY A 13 -15.63 -2.87 17.52
CA GLY A 13 -15.50 -4.29 17.18
C GLY A 13 -14.69 -4.59 15.91
N ASN A 14 -14.11 -3.58 15.27
CA ASN A 14 -13.28 -3.75 14.06
C ASN A 14 -11.82 -4.03 14.39
N ASP A 15 -11.18 -4.83 13.56
CA ASP A 15 -9.75 -5.08 13.61
C ASP A 15 -8.98 -3.88 13.04
N GLU A 16 -7.89 -3.48 13.69
CA GLU A 16 -6.99 -2.42 13.23
C GLU A 16 -5.53 -2.81 13.37
N VAL A 17 -4.75 -2.57 12.32
CA VAL A 17 -3.33 -2.90 12.25
C VAL A 17 -2.51 -1.65 11.96
N SER A 18 -1.39 -1.50 12.68
CA SER A 18 -0.30 -0.60 12.29
C SER A 18 0.93 -1.38 11.83
N LEU A 19 1.47 -0.95 10.69
CA LEU A 19 2.61 -1.55 10.03
C LEU A 19 3.72 -0.52 9.87
N THR A 20 4.96 -0.95 10.07
CA THR A 20 6.15 -0.24 9.62
C THR A 20 6.59 -0.80 8.28
N LEU A 21 6.66 0.09 7.28
CA LEU A 21 6.96 -0.22 5.90
C LEU A 21 8.37 0.28 5.53
N ASN A 22 9.08 -0.49 4.72
CA ASN A 22 10.27 -0.06 4.00
C ASN A 22 10.00 -0.24 2.52
N ILE A 23 9.73 0.87 1.86
CA ILE A 23 9.31 0.93 0.47
C ILE A 23 10.51 1.40 -0.33
N SER A 24 10.93 0.61 -1.31
CA SER A 24 11.95 1.01 -2.27
C SER A 24 11.44 0.73 -3.67
N ALA A 25 11.54 1.73 -4.55
CA ALA A 25 11.14 1.59 -5.94
C ALA A 25 12.06 2.44 -6.83
N ASP A 26 12.25 1.96 -8.06
CA ASP A 26 12.90 2.69 -9.13
C ASP A 26 11.89 2.86 -10.27
N LEU A 27 11.25 4.03 -10.29
CA LEU A 27 10.24 4.42 -11.28
C LEU A 27 10.81 5.42 -12.30
N GLN A 28 12.14 5.54 -12.43
CA GLN A 28 12.76 6.50 -13.34
C GLN A 28 12.36 6.26 -14.81
N SER A 29 12.10 5.01 -15.19
CA SER A 29 11.62 4.63 -16.52
C SER A 29 10.21 5.13 -16.85
N MET A 30 9.42 5.51 -15.84
CA MET A 30 8.07 6.07 -16.02
C MET A 30 8.09 7.54 -16.44
N PHE A 31 9.26 8.20 -16.35
CA PHE A 31 9.42 9.60 -16.73
C PHE A 31 9.93 9.73 -18.15
N THR A 32 9.06 10.27 -19.01
CA THR A 32 9.35 10.70 -20.38
C THR A 32 9.23 12.23 -20.48
N TRP A 33 9.47 12.79 -21.67
CA TRP A 33 9.25 14.21 -21.93
C TRP A 33 7.81 14.68 -21.63
N ASN A 34 6.84 13.78 -21.76
CA ASN A 34 5.41 14.05 -21.54
C ASN A 34 4.94 13.75 -20.12
N THR A 35 5.76 13.17 -19.24
CA THR A 35 5.33 12.88 -17.86
C THR A 35 5.28 14.17 -17.04
N LYS A 36 4.13 14.48 -16.43
CA LYS A 36 3.97 15.62 -15.50
C LYS A 36 4.36 15.21 -14.08
N GLN A 37 3.82 14.10 -13.61
CA GLN A 37 4.06 13.54 -12.28
C GLN A 37 3.66 12.07 -12.25
N VAL A 38 4.17 11.33 -11.27
CA VAL A 38 3.73 9.96 -10.97
C VAL A 38 3.11 9.95 -9.60
N PHE A 39 1.86 9.49 -9.48
CA PHE A 39 1.25 9.20 -8.19
C PHE A 39 1.53 7.75 -7.84
N VAL A 40 2.09 7.49 -6.67
CA VAL A 40 2.47 6.15 -6.22
C VAL A 40 1.82 5.87 -4.88
N PHE A 41 1.31 4.66 -4.68
CA PHE A 41 0.79 4.25 -3.39
C PHE A 41 1.00 2.76 -3.15
N VAL A 42 1.12 2.40 -1.87
CA VAL A 42 1.17 1.01 -1.41
C VAL A 42 -0.16 0.67 -0.78
N ALA A 43 -0.77 -0.43 -1.21
CA ALA A 43 -1.99 -0.96 -0.65
C ALA A 43 -1.79 -2.35 -0.06
N ALA A 44 -2.49 -2.65 1.04
CA ALA A 44 -2.73 -4.01 1.49
C ALA A 44 -3.95 -4.56 0.73
N GLU A 45 -3.78 -5.70 0.08
CA GLU A 45 -4.81 -6.39 -0.69
C GLU A 45 -5.05 -7.78 -0.09
N TYR A 46 -6.30 -8.08 0.27
CA TYR A 46 -6.67 -9.37 0.87
C TYR A 46 -8.13 -9.69 0.59
N GLU A 47 -8.48 -10.98 0.62
CA GLU A 47 -9.83 -11.46 0.35
C GLU A 47 -10.56 -11.73 1.67
N THR A 48 -11.87 -11.54 1.74
CA THR A 48 -12.70 -11.98 2.87
C THR A 48 -13.89 -12.78 2.35
N PRO A 49 -14.59 -13.58 3.19
CA PRO A 49 -15.77 -14.31 2.73
C PRO A 49 -16.84 -13.40 2.09
N GLN A 50 -16.90 -12.13 2.47
CA GLN A 50 -17.83 -11.14 1.96
C GLN A 50 -17.33 -10.40 0.72
N ASN A 51 -16.00 -10.21 0.58
CA ASN A 51 -15.40 -9.42 -0.50
C ASN A 51 -14.24 -10.18 -1.14
N ALA A 52 -14.35 -10.41 -2.45
CA ALA A 52 -13.29 -11.02 -3.25
C ALA A 52 -12.01 -10.17 -3.34
N LEU A 53 -12.10 -8.86 -3.05
CA LEU A 53 -10.94 -7.97 -2.99
C LEU A 53 -11.21 -6.83 -2.00
N ASN A 54 -10.49 -6.82 -0.89
CA ASN A 54 -10.35 -5.66 -0.02
C ASN A 54 -9.01 -5.00 -0.31
N GLN A 55 -9.02 -3.71 -0.60
CA GLN A 55 -7.82 -2.93 -0.90
C GLN A 55 -7.78 -1.71 0.03
N VAL A 56 -6.75 -1.63 0.87
CA VAL A 56 -6.56 -0.52 1.80
C VAL A 56 -5.24 0.16 1.50
N SER A 57 -5.28 1.43 1.10
CA SER A 57 -4.05 2.23 0.94
C SER A 57 -3.37 2.37 2.30
N LEU A 58 -2.06 2.14 2.35
CA LEU A 58 -1.24 2.26 3.55
C LEU A 58 -0.35 3.49 3.49
N TRP A 59 0.09 3.88 2.29
CA TRP A 59 0.97 5.01 2.06
C TRP A 59 0.81 5.49 0.61
N ASP A 60 0.93 6.79 0.39
CA ASP A 60 0.92 7.41 -0.93
C ASP A 60 1.95 8.54 -1.01
N GLY A 61 2.34 8.85 -2.25
CA GLY A 61 3.21 9.97 -2.56
C GLY A 61 3.05 10.44 -4.01
N ILE A 62 3.43 11.69 -4.25
CA ILE A 62 3.55 12.25 -5.60
C ILE A 62 5.03 12.42 -5.90
N ILE A 63 5.49 11.83 -6.99
CA ILE A 63 6.83 11.99 -7.53
C ILE A 63 6.76 13.06 -8.62
N PRO A 64 7.30 14.27 -8.38
CA PRO A 64 7.15 15.39 -9.30
C PRO A 64 8.08 15.31 -10.51
N SER A 65 9.21 14.61 -10.39
CA SER A 65 10.24 14.56 -11.44
C SER A 65 11.09 13.28 -11.37
N LYS A 66 11.85 13.02 -12.44
CA LYS A 66 12.66 11.80 -12.62
C LYS A 66 13.76 11.65 -11.57
N GLU A 67 14.29 12.75 -11.05
CA GLU A 67 15.36 12.80 -10.06
C GLU A 67 14.89 12.21 -8.71
N HIS A 68 13.59 12.28 -8.44
CA HIS A 68 12.97 11.75 -7.23
C HIS A 68 12.34 10.36 -7.44
N ALA A 69 12.37 9.82 -8.66
CA ALA A 69 11.66 8.60 -9.02
C ALA A 69 12.36 7.32 -8.55
N LYS A 70 13.61 7.42 -8.08
CA LYS A 70 14.30 6.37 -7.34
C LYS A 70 14.34 6.74 -5.87
N PHE A 71 13.61 6.01 -5.04
CA PHE A 71 13.45 6.36 -3.64
C PHE A 71 13.46 5.15 -2.73
N ARG A 72 13.78 5.41 -1.46
CA ARG A 72 13.63 4.47 -0.35
C ARG A 72 13.04 5.22 0.84
N ILE A 73 11.91 4.72 1.34
CA ILE A 73 11.16 5.34 2.42
C ILE A 73 10.97 4.32 3.53
N HIS A 74 11.27 4.74 4.75
CA HIS A 74 10.97 4.00 5.97
C HIS A 74 9.89 4.77 6.73
N THR A 75 8.69 4.21 6.82
CA THR A 75 7.55 4.92 7.42
C THR A 75 6.55 3.96 8.03
N THR A 76 5.86 4.41 9.08
CA THR A 76 4.60 3.79 9.51
C THR A 76 3.52 4.05 8.45
N ASN A 77 2.55 3.13 8.33
CA ASN A 77 1.40 3.33 7.46
C ASN A 77 0.68 4.66 7.79
N LYS A 78 0.52 5.51 6.77
CA LYS A 78 -0.16 6.82 6.83
C LYS A 78 -1.66 6.65 7.07
N TYR A 79 -2.25 5.64 6.46
CA TYR A 79 -3.66 5.30 6.63
C TYR A 79 -3.79 3.99 7.40
N ARG A 80 -4.77 3.95 8.30
CA ARG A 80 -5.04 2.80 9.18
C ARG A 80 -5.57 1.63 8.36
N LEU A 81 -4.99 0.46 8.57
CA LEU A 81 -5.51 -0.79 8.02
C LEU A 81 -6.61 -1.28 8.96
N ILE A 82 -7.87 -1.03 8.59
CA ILE A 82 -9.06 -1.42 9.36
C ILE A 82 -9.91 -2.35 8.50
N ASP A 83 -10.42 -3.42 9.10
CA ASP A 83 -11.46 -4.25 8.48
C ASP A 83 -12.63 -4.51 9.44
N GLN A 84 -13.76 -4.88 8.87
CA GLN A 84 -14.97 -5.18 9.61
C GLN A 84 -14.81 -6.48 10.42
N GLY A 85 -15.11 -6.41 11.72
CA GLY A 85 -15.07 -7.59 12.59
C GLY A 85 -13.65 -8.11 12.84
N ASN A 86 -13.46 -9.44 12.76
CA ASN A 86 -12.21 -10.15 13.15
C ASN A 86 -11.45 -10.75 11.96
N ASN A 87 -11.65 -10.22 10.76
CA ASN A 87 -11.19 -10.84 9.52
C ASN A 87 -9.68 -10.72 9.28
N LEU A 88 -8.98 -9.89 10.06
CA LEU A 88 -7.54 -9.64 9.89
C LEU A 88 -6.67 -10.59 10.70
N ARG A 89 -7.25 -11.36 11.64
CA ARG A 89 -6.51 -12.34 12.44
C ARG A 89 -5.98 -13.47 11.56
N GLY A 90 -4.67 -13.75 11.66
CA GLY A 90 -4.02 -14.80 10.87
C GLY A 90 -4.03 -14.57 9.35
N LYS A 91 -4.44 -13.37 8.92
CA LYS A 91 -4.82 -13.14 7.54
C LYS A 91 -3.61 -12.99 6.64
N GLU A 92 -3.59 -13.76 5.56
CA GLU A 92 -2.66 -13.52 4.46
C GLU A 92 -3.10 -12.30 3.65
N PHE A 93 -2.13 -11.45 3.32
CA PHE A 93 -2.37 -10.27 2.49
C PHE A 93 -1.18 -10.02 1.58
N ASN A 94 -1.46 -9.34 0.48
CA ASN A 94 -0.47 -8.86 -0.46
C ASN A 94 -0.19 -7.39 -0.21
N LEU A 95 1.06 -6.98 -0.37
CA LEU A 95 1.39 -5.57 -0.50
C LEU A 95 1.56 -5.25 -1.98
N THR A 96 0.73 -4.36 -2.49
CA THR A 96 0.75 -3.98 -3.89
C THR A 96 1.19 -2.53 -4.02
N LEU A 97 2.29 -2.28 -4.74
CA LEU A 97 2.73 -0.94 -5.10
C LEU A 97 2.09 -0.60 -6.45
N HIS A 98 1.23 0.40 -6.45
CA HIS A 98 0.57 0.95 -7.62
C HIS A 98 1.22 2.27 -8.00
N TRP A 99 1.38 2.53 -9.30
CA TRP A 99 1.80 3.84 -9.80
C TRP A 99 0.96 4.28 -11.00
N HIS A 100 0.54 5.54 -10.96
CA HIS A 100 -0.26 6.19 -11.98
C HIS A 100 0.58 7.28 -12.61
N VAL A 101 0.88 7.14 -13.91
CA VAL A 101 1.66 8.12 -14.66
C VAL A 101 0.71 9.15 -15.25
N MET A 102 0.85 10.38 -14.79
CA MET A 102 0.02 11.51 -15.24
C MET A 102 0.80 12.27 -16.31
N PRO A 103 0.36 12.23 -17.59
CA PRO A 103 1.02 13.00 -18.63
C PRO A 103 0.64 14.49 -18.54
N LYS A 104 1.41 15.34 -19.22
CA LYS A 104 1.03 16.74 -19.47
C LYS A 104 -0.16 16.79 -20.42
N THR A 105 -0.16 15.92 -21.43
CA THR A 105 -1.25 15.79 -22.40
C THR A 105 -1.53 14.32 -22.70
N GLY A 106 -2.81 13.95 -22.78
CA GLY A 106 -3.24 12.58 -23.12
C GLY A 106 -3.82 11.81 -21.94
N LYS A 107 -3.94 10.49 -22.10
CA LYS A 107 -4.54 9.60 -21.09
C LYS A 107 -3.53 9.21 -20.01
N MET A 108 -4.00 9.18 -18.77
CA MET A 108 -3.28 8.55 -17.66
C MET A 108 -3.16 7.04 -17.91
N PHE A 109 -2.03 6.46 -17.50
CA PHE A 109 -1.88 5.00 -17.43
C PHE A 109 -1.43 4.60 -16.03
N ALA A 110 -1.79 3.38 -15.64
CA ALA A 110 -1.51 2.83 -14.33
C ALA A 110 -0.94 1.42 -14.48
N ASP A 111 -0.01 1.08 -13.60
CA ASP A 111 0.55 -0.25 -13.50
C ASP A 111 0.90 -0.54 -12.02
N LYS A 112 1.19 -1.80 -11.71
CA LYS A 112 1.40 -2.24 -10.33
C LYS A 112 2.34 -3.42 -10.23
N ILE A 113 2.96 -3.57 -9.06
CA ILE A 113 3.70 -4.77 -8.67
C ILE A 113 3.14 -5.32 -7.37
N VAL A 114 2.89 -6.63 -7.35
CA VAL A 114 2.32 -7.35 -6.21
C VAL A 114 3.44 -8.06 -5.46
N MET A 115 3.52 -7.83 -4.16
CA MET A 115 4.40 -8.54 -3.24
C MET A 115 3.55 -9.44 -2.35
N THR A 116 3.66 -10.75 -2.55
CA THR A 116 2.88 -11.76 -1.84
C THR A 116 3.62 -12.30 -0.61
N GLY A 117 2.94 -13.09 0.22
CA GLY A 117 3.54 -13.84 1.32
C GLY A 117 3.63 -13.11 2.66
N TYR A 118 2.82 -12.06 2.87
CA TYR A 118 2.69 -11.44 4.18
C TYR A 118 1.51 -12.04 4.93
N HIS A 119 1.68 -12.21 6.24
CA HIS A 119 0.64 -12.70 7.13
C HIS A 119 0.53 -11.82 8.37
N LEU A 120 -0.69 -11.60 8.83
CA LEU A 120 -0.97 -10.94 10.09
C LEU A 120 -0.93 -11.95 11.26
N PRO A 121 -0.68 -11.51 12.49
CA PRO A 121 -0.67 -12.40 13.65
C PRO A 121 -2.08 -12.87 14.00
N GLU A 122 -2.16 -14.05 14.61
CA GLU A 122 -3.43 -14.63 15.09
C GLU A 122 -3.98 -13.92 16.33
N ASN A 123 -3.09 -13.36 17.14
CA ASN A 123 -3.43 -12.76 18.43
C ASN A 123 -3.20 -11.25 18.40
N TYR A 124 -4.09 -10.52 19.09
CA TYR A 124 -3.93 -9.09 19.32
C TYR A 124 -2.69 -8.79 20.17
N ARG A 125 -2.02 -7.67 19.88
CA ARG A 125 -0.82 -7.16 20.55
C ARG A 125 -0.88 -5.65 20.69
#